data_AF-A0A9D7LW99-F1
#
_entry.id   AF-A0A9D7LW99-F1
#
_cell.length_a   1.000
_cell.length_b   1.000
_cell.length_c   1.000
_cell.angle_alpha   90.00
_cell.angle_beta   90.00
_cell.angle_gamma   90.00
#
_symmetry.space_group_name_H-M   'P 1'
#
loop_
_entity.id
_entity.type
_entity.pdbx_description
1 polymer ?
#
loop_
_entity_poly.entity_id
_entity_poly.type
_entity_poly.pdbx_seq_one_letter_code
_entity_poly.pdbx_strand_id
1 'polypeptide(L)'
;MKCYLKDGQGGWRYPKLVTLDDLQTSEGRSAFVEDCRTEFLKAHCKEERSRWWTVFRSARTERPNSPFYSVEFETAWAALQMQIAGLAEWEVDFWKERSDRARAHTAMLYAILCSIVRSAEAGRPILYVTKFSGDSAVLSMLNSKLNGAEFRHCADLIEGFVRSTRLADLLERPSLMRIIADARAAEAQIGQDHPLWRAMARLFPEVLNGLVRAELADLGQLPEWATLPLPAATAERGKME
;
A
#
# COMPACT_ATOMS: atom_id res chain seq x y z
N MET A 1 29.14 -23.06 -18.67
CA MET A 1 28.71 -21.69 -18.31
C MET A 1 28.27 -21.74 -16.85
N LYS A 2 28.87 -20.96 -15.93
CA LYS A 2 28.47 -20.95 -14.51
C LYS A 2 27.45 -19.83 -14.32
N CYS A 3 26.18 -20.18 -14.10
CA CYS A 3 25.13 -19.21 -13.79
C CYS A 3 25.20 -18.89 -12.29
N TYR A 4 25.38 -17.62 -11.97
CA TYR A 4 25.31 -17.12 -10.60
C TYR A 4 23.89 -16.61 -10.37
N LEU A 5 23.24 -17.07 -9.29
CA LEU A 5 21.91 -16.60 -8.91
C LEU A 5 22.04 -15.53 -7.83
N LYS A 6 21.26 -14.44 -7.92
CA LYS A 6 21.23 -13.42 -6.87
C LYS A 6 20.66 -14.02 -5.59
N ASP A 7 21.24 -13.68 -4.45
CA ASP A 7 20.81 -14.18 -3.13
C ASP A 7 19.63 -13.41 -2.52
N GLY A 8 19.17 -12.35 -3.18
CA GLY A 8 18.12 -11.45 -2.68
C GLY A 8 18.62 -10.28 -1.83
N GLN A 9 19.89 -10.27 -1.41
CA GLN A 9 20.51 -9.26 -0.55
C GLN A 9 21.54 -8.38 -1.28
N GLY A 10 21.65 -8.54 -2.60
CA GLY A 10 22.63 -7.82 -3.44
C GLY A 10 23.92 -8.60 -3.70
N GLY A 11 24.01 -9.85 -3.22
CA GLY A 11 25.10 -10.79 -3.50
C GLY A 11 24.69 -11.90 -4.47
N TRP A 12 25.58 -12.87 -4.63
CA TRP A 12 25.40 -14.02 -5.52
C TRP A 12 25.62 -15.33 -4.75
N ARG A 13 24.72 -16.29 -4.94
CA ARG A 13 24.90 -17.65 -4.43
C ARG A 13 26.03 -18.35 -5.17
N TYR A 14 26.72 -19.25 -4.46
CA TYR A 14 27.71 -20.12 -5.08
C TYR A 14 27.06 -20.97 -6.18
N PRO A 15 27.73 -21.19 -7.33
CA PRO A 15 27.17 -21.97 -8.42
C PRO A 15 26.89 -23.40 -7.96
N LYS A 16 25.66 -23.87 -8.13
CA LYS A 16 25.25 -25.27 -7.90
C LYS A 16 24.77 -25.88 -9.22
N LEU A 17 25.09 -27.16 -9.43
CA LEU A 17 24.50 -27.94 -10.52
C LEU A 17 23.02 -28.18 -10.21
N VAL A 18 22.19 -28.06 -11.23
CA VAL A 18 20.78 -27.74 -11.17
C VAL A 18 20.14 -28.69 -12.20
N THR A 19 19.36 -29.67 -11.73
CA THR A 19 18.80 -30.76 -12.57
C THR A 19 17.33 -30.50 -12.87
N LEU A 20 16.77 -31.17 -13.88
CA LEU A 20 15.35 -31.05 -14.24
C LEU A 20 14.40 -31.30 -13.04
N ASP A 21 14.83 -32.08 -12.05
CA ASP A 21 14.05 -32.38 -10.85
C ASP A 21 14.02 -31.21 -9.84
N ASP A 22 14.99 -30.28 -9.89
CA ASP A 22 14.92 -29.06 -9.08
C ASP A 22 14.21 -27.90 -9.80
N LEU A 23 13.62 -28.13 -10.99
CA LEU A 23 12.68 -27.20 -11.64
C LEU A 23 11.26 -27.38 -11.10
N GLN A 24 10.71 -26.34 -10.47
CA GLN A 24 9.27 -26.27 -10.26
C GLN A 24 8.58 -25.81 -11.55
N THR A 25 7.74 -26.69 -12.12
CA THR A 25 7.05 -26.47 -13.40
C THR A 25 5.53 -26.38 -13.28
N SER A 26 4.99 -26.50 -12.06
CA SER A 26 3.55 -26.58 -11.79
C SER A 26 2.77 -25.30 -12.07
N GLU A 27 3.43 -24.14 -12.19
CA GLU A 27 2.74 -22.84 -12.32
C GLU A 27 2.94 -22.12 -13.67
N GLY A 28 3.53 -22.80 -14.66
CA GLY A 28 3.62 -22.27 -16.03
C GLY A 28 4.82 -21.34 -16.25
N ARG A 29 5.58 -21.67 -17.30
CA ARG A 29 6.93 -21.19 -17.66
C ARG A 29 8.02 -21.65 -16.69
N SER A 30 8.86 -22.56 -17.20
CA SER A 30 10.10 -23.02 -16.57
C SER A 30 11.00 -21.86 -16.19
N ALA A 31 11.14 -21.61 -14.90
CA ALA A 31 12.26 -20.84 -14.37
C ALA A 31 12.83 -21.60 -13.18
N PHE A 32 14.08 -22.02 -13.34
CA PHE A 32 14.89 -22.45 -12.21
C PHE A 32 15.13 -21.22 -11.33
N VAL A 33 14.32 -21.05 -10.29
CA VAL A 33 14.57 -20.06 -9.24
C VAL A 33 14.04 -20.68 -7.96
N GLU A 34 14.91 -21.23 -7.12
CA GLU A 34 14.62 -21.13 -5.69
C GLU A 34 14.42 -19.63 -5.45
N ASP A 35 13.19 -19.19 -5.30
CA ASP A 35 12.87 -17.78 -5.18
C ASP A 35 13.36 -17.25 -3.82
N CYS A 36 14.61 -16.82 -3.82
CA CYS A 36 15.27 -16.22 -2.67
C CYS A 36 14.81 -14.78 -2.44
N ARG A 37 14.21 -14.19 -3.47
CA ARG A 37 13.90 -12.77 -3.51
C ARG A 37 12.53 -12.50 -2.93
N THR A 38 11.56 -13.40 -3.10
CA THR A 38 10.19 -13.19 -2.60
C THR A 38 10.09 -13.22 -1.09
N GLU A 39 10.73 -14.18 -0.42
CA GLU A 39 10.75 -14.17 1.06
C GLU A 39 11.50 -12.94 1.61
N PHE A 40 12.59 -12.55 0.95
CA PHE A 40 13.27 -11.30 1.27
C PHE A 40 12.37 -10.07 1.05
N LEU A 41 11.68 -9.99 -0.09
CA LEU A 41 10.76 -8.91 -0.41
C LEU A 41 9.64 -8.85 0.62
N LYS A 42 8.97 -9.96 0.94
CA LYS A 42 7.91 -10.03 1.95
C LYS A 42 8.41 -9.59 3.33
N ALA A 43 9.58 -10.08 3.75
CA ALA A 43 10.20 -9.68 5.00
C ALA A 43 10.51 -8.19 5.02
N HIS A 44 11.11 -7.67 3.95
CA HIS A 44 11.44 -6.25 3.78
C HIS A 44 10.20 -5.36 3.84
N CYS A 45 9.14 -5.72 3.13
CA CYS A 45 7.86 -4.98 3.11
C CYS A 45 7.23 -4.94 4.51
N LYS A 46 7.25 -6.08 5.20
CA LYS A 46 6.73 -6.20 6.57
C LYS A 46 7.57 -5.37 7.56
N GLU A 47 8.89 -5.37 7.42
CA GLU A 47 9.79 -4.61 8.28
C GLU A 47 9.56 -3.09 8.17
N GLU A 48 9.55 -2.55 6.94
CA GLU A 48 9.34 -1.11 6.71
C GLU A 48 7.97 -0.66 7.25
N ARG A 49 6.90 -1.44 7.00
CA ARG A 49 5.59 -1.15 7.62
C ARG A 49 5.62 -1.23 9.14
N SER A 50 6.34 -2.19 9.71
CA SER A 50 6.40 -2.40 11.16
C SER A 50 7.08 -1.25 11.89
N ARG A 51 8.09 -0.63 11.26
CA ARG A 51 8.75 0.57 11.78
C ARG A 51 7.77 1.75 11.86
N TRP A 52 7.10 2.06 10.75
CA TRP A 52 6.09 3.13 10.71
C TRP A 52 4.89 2.85 11.63
N TRP A 53 4.47 1.59 11.73
CA TRP A 53 3.38 1.19 12.61
C TRP A 53 3.75 1.36 14.10
N THR A 54 4.99 1.04 14.46
CA THR A 54 5.49 1.21 15.83
C THR A 54 5.55 2.69 16.21
N VAL A 55 6.07 3.54 15.31
CA VAL A 55 6.05 4.99 15.46
C VAL A 55 4.62 5.51 15.64
N PHE A 56 3.69 5.09 14.79
CA PHE A 56 2.29 5.52 14.90
C PHE A 56 1.64 5.12 16.24
N ARG A 57 1.94 3.94 16.77
CA ARG A 57 1.46 3.52 18.10
C ARG A 57 2.07 4.37 19.22
N SER A 58 3.36 4.69 19.15
CA SER A 58 4.00 5.59 20.13
C SER A 58 3.34 6.98 20.09
N ALA A 59 3.21 7.54 18.89
CA ALA A 59 2.58 8.83 18.66
C ALA A 59 1.13 8.91 19.16
N ARG A 60 0.34 7.83 19.03
CA ARG A 60 -1.02 7.74 19.58
C ARG A 60 -1.06 7.69 21.10
N THR A 61 -0.01 7.19 21.73
CA THR A 61 0.11 7.13 23.19
C THR A 61 0.53 8.49 23.73
N GLU A 62 1.51 9.14 23.09
CA GLU A 62 1.98 10.48 23.44
C GLU A 62 0.92 11.56 23.18
N ARG A 63 0.28 11.54 22.00
CA ARG A 63 -0.67 12.57 21.55
C ARG A 63 -1.98 11.93 21.03
N PRO A 64 -2.87 11.46 21.92
CA PRO A 64 -4.08 10.74 21.52
C PRO A 64 -5.03 11.50 20.58
N ASN A 65 -5.09 12.84 20.72
CA ASN A 65 -5.97 13.69 19.92
C ASN A 65 -5.33 14.19 18.62
N SER A 66 -4.00 14.07 18.49
CA SER A 66 -3.25 14.66 17.38
C SER A 66 -1.94 13.89 17.11
N PRO A 67 -2.00 12.56 16.89
CA PRO A 67 -0.81 11.71 16.83
C PRO A 67 0.12 12.06 15.67
N PHE A 68 -0.42 12.54 14.55
CA PHE A 68 0.34 12.86 13.34
C PHE A 68 1.31 14.04 13.52
N TYR A 69 1.21 14.79 14.62
CA TYR A 69 2.10 15.90 14.97
C TYR A 69 3.15 15.49 16.02
N SER A 70 3.29 14.21 16.32
CA SER A 70 4.31 13.71 17.24
C SER A 70 5.70 13.73 16.59
N VAL A 71 6.72 14.01 17.40
CA VAL A 71 8.13 13.96 17.02
C VAL A 71 8.61 12.53 16.71
N GLU A 72 7.85 11.52 17.12
CA GLU A 72 8.15 10.11 16.86
C GLU A 72 8.27 9.81 15.35
N PHE A 73 7.61 10.60 14.50
CA PHE A 73 7.70 10.47 13.04
C PHE A 73 9.01 11.01 12.45
N GLU A 74 9.82 11.79 13.18
CA GLU A 74 11.01 12.43 12.62
C GLU A 74 12.03 11.42 12.10
N THR A 75 12.34 10.39 12.87
CA THR A 75 13.32 9.37 12.48
C THR A 75 12.82 8.54 11.30
N ALA A 76 11.54 8.13 11.32
CA ALA A 76 10.95 7.35 10.24
C ALA A 76 10.84 8.17 8.94
N TRP A 77 10.57 9.47 9.07
CA TRP A 77 10.54 10.42 7.96
C TRP A 77 11.91 10.61 7.34
N ALA A 78 12.93 10.89 8.17
CA ALA A 78 14.31 11.06 7.70
C ALA A 78 14.82 9.82 6.96
N ALA A 79 14.54 8.62 7.49
CA ALA A 79 14.89 7.37 6.83
C ALA A 79 14.23 7.22 5.45
N LEU A 80 12.98 7.67 5.31
CA LEU A 80 12.25 7.65 4.04
C LEU A 80 12.84 8.65 3.04
N GLN A 81 13.23 9.85 3.49
CA GLN A 81 13.88 10.87 2.65
C GLN A 81 15.22 10.40 2.08
N MET A 82 15.99 9.63 2.86
CA MET A 82 17.25 9.05 2.37
C MET A 82 17.03 8.00 1.25
N GLN A 83 15.84 7.41 1.17
CA GLN A 83 15.53 6.34 0.21
C GLN A 83 14.76 6.85 -1.02
N ILE A 84 13.98 7.93 -0.89
CA ILE A 84 13.10 8.44 -1.94
C ILE A 84 13.64 9.76 -2.46
N ALA A 85 14.22 9.72 -3.67
CA ALA A 85 14.65 10.91 -4.39
C ALA A 85 13.49 11.90 -4.58
N GLY A 86 13.75 13.19 -4.33
CA GLY A 86 12.75 14.26 -4.46
C GLY A 86 11.87 14.46 -3.24
N LEU A 87 11.94 13.60 -2.21
CA LEU A 87 11.03 13.69 -1.06
C LEU A 87 11.35 14.85 -0.12
N ALA A 88 12.64 15.21 0.01
CA ALA A 88 13.07 16.36 0.80
C ALA A 88 12.70 17.68 0.10
N GLU A 89 12.90 17.76 -1.22
CA GLU A 89 12.46 18.90 -2.02
C GLU A 89 10.94 19.06 -1.96
N TRP A 90 10.20 17.94 -2.08
CA TRP A 90 8.76 17.94 -1.95
C TRP A 90 8.27 18.46 -0.59
N GLU A 91 8.93 18.12 0.52
CA GLU A 91 8.57 18.66 1.85
C GLU A 91 8.65 20.19 1.87
N VAL A 92 9.71 20.75 1.27
CA VAL A 92 9.93 22.19 1.17
C VAL A 92 8.87 22.85 0.28
N ASP A 93 8.55 22.25 -0.86
CA ASP A 93 7.56 22.80 -1.79
C ASP A 93 6.14 22.69 -1.24
N PHE A 94 5.81 21.57 -0.59
CA PHE A 94 4.54 21.41 0.12
C PHE A 94 4.37 22.48 1.21
N TRP A 95 5.45 22.84 1.92
CA TRP A 95 5.41 23.95 2.87
C TRP A 95 5.05 25.28 2.20
N LYS A 96 5.69 25.61 1.08
CA LYS A 96 5.45 26.86 0.35
C LYS A 96 4.03 26.94 -0.22
N GLU A 97 3.55 25.84 -0.77
CA GLU A 97 2.33 25.82 -1.60
C GLU A 97 1.07 25.47 -0.83
N ARG A 98 1.19 24.70 0.27
CA ARG A 98 0.03 24.12 0.96
C ARG A 98 0.06 24.33 2.47
N SER A 99 1.06 23.78 3.16
CA SER A 99 1.12 23.81 4.62
C SER A 99 2.48 23.37 5.14
N ASP A 100 2.90 23.96 6.26
CA ASP A 100 4.04 23.53 7.10
C ASP A 100 3.94 22.10 7.68
N ARG A 101 2.93 21.32 7.29
CA ARG A 101 2.56 20.02 7.89
C ARG A 101 2.81 18.83 6.98
N ALA A 102 3.75 18.90 6.04
CA ALA A 102 4.06 17.82 5.10
C ALA A 102 4.27 16.44 5.78
N ARG A 103 4.96 16.42 6.92
CA ARG A 103 5.20 15.19 7.71
C ARG A 103 3.91 14.63 8.30
N ALA A 104 3.09 15.48 8.92
CA ALA A 104 1.81 15.10 9.49
C ALA A 104 0.83 14.64 8.40
N HIS A 105 0.85 15.30 7.24
CA HIS A 105 0.10 14.91 6.06
C HIS A 105 0.50 13.50 5.61
N THR A 106 1.81 13.22 5.50
CA THR A 106 2.32 11.89 5.12
C THR A 106 1.95 10.83 6.16
N ALA A 107 2.09 11.13 7.45
CA ALA A 107 1.72 10.23 8.54
C ALA A 107 0.22 9.90 8.54
N MET A 108 -0.63 10.89 8.23
CA MET A 108 -2.06 10.68 8.12
C MET A 108 -2.42 9.91 6.84
N LEU A 109 -1.77 10.17 5.71
CA LEU A 109 -1.93 9.35 4.50
C LEU A 109 -1.61 7.89 4.80
N TYR A 110 -0.45 7.63 5.43
CA TYR A 110 -0.07 6.29 5.88
C TYR A 110 -1.16 5.65 6.75
N ALA A 111 -1.73 6.37 7.72
CA ALA A 111 -2.79 5.85 8.58
C ALA A 111 -4.13 5.61 7.84
N ILE A 112 -4.45 6.40 6.81
CA ILE A 112 -5.59 6.13 5.89
C ILE A 112 -5.35 4.78 5.20
N LEU A 113 -4.16 4.58 4.62
CA LEU A 113 -3.80 3.33 3.94
C LEU A 113 -3.81 2.14 4.91
N CYS A 114 -3.28 2.28 6.12
CA CYS A 114 -3.39 1.26 7.16
C CYS A 114 -4.84 0.93 7.52
N SER A 115 -5.74 1.93 7.55
CA SER A 115 -7.16 1.70 7.81
C SER A 115 -7.79 0.86 6.70
N ILE A 116 -7.42 1.10 5.43
CA ILE A 116 -7.85 0.29 4.28
C ILE A 116 -7.32 -1.14 4.42
N VAL A 117 -6.01 -1.31 4.61
CA VAL A 117 -5.35 -2.63 4.75
C VAL A 117 -5.99 -3.44 5.88
N ARG A 118 -6.12 -2.86 7.07
CA ARG A 118 -6.63 -3.57 8.24
C ARG A 118 -8.11 -3.88 8.13
N SER A 119 -8.88 -3.04 7.43
CA SER A 119 -10.27 -3.33 7.13
C SER A 119 -10.42 -4.46 6.10
N ALA A 120 -9.59 -4.45 5.06
CA ALA A 120 -9.54 -5.50 4.04
C ALA A 120 -9.10 -6.86 4.61
N GLU A 121 -8.11 -6.85 5.50
CA GLU A 121 -7.60 -8.05 6.18
C GLU A 121 -8.62 -8.63 7.16
N ALA A 122 -9.28 -7.79 7.96
CA ALA A 122 -10.21 -8.24 9.00
C ALA A 122 -11.62 -8.56 8.47
N GLY A 123 -11.95 -8.17 7.23
CA GLY A 123 -13.30 -8.27 6.69
C GLY A 123 -14.34 -7.37 7.39
N ARG A 124 -13.88 -6.40 8.18
CA ARG A 124 -14.72 -5.43 8.91
C ARG A 124 -14.01 -4.09 9.06
N PRO A 125 -14.72 -2.97 9.18
CA PRO A 125 -14.09 -1.65 9.30
C PRO A 125 -13.21 -1.51 10.55
N ILE A 126 -11.93 -1.17 10.34
CA ILE A 126 -10.95 -0.82 11.37
C ILE A 126 -10.26 0.47 10.94
N LEU A 127 -10.53 1.56 11.65
CA LEU A 127 -10.05 2.89 11.30
C LEU A 127 -9.05 3.44 12.32
N TYR A 128 -8.07 4.19 11.82
CA TYR A 128 -7.03 4.83 12.64
C TYR A 128 -7.04 6.35 12.59
N VAL A 129 -7.85 6.93 11.70
CA VAL A 129 -7.85 8.38 11.42
C VAL A 129 -9.14 9.06 11.86
N THR A 130 -10.26 8.35 11.84
CA THR A 130 -11.58 8.89 12.16
C THR A 130 -12.28 8.00 13.17
N LYS A 131 -13.35 8.53 13.78
CA LYS A 131 -14.19 7.81 14.76
C LYS A 131 -15.46 7.20 14.11
N PHE A 132 -15.52 7.15 12.77
CA PHE A 132 -16.66 6.52 12.10
C PHE A 132 -16.77 5.05 12.50
N SER A 133 -18.01 4.57 12.62
CA SER A 133 -18.34 3.21 13.05
C SER A 133 -19.45 2.63 12.16
N GLY A 134 -19.65 1.32 12.26
CA GLY A 134 -20.59 0.58 11.42
C GLY A 134 -20.00 0.19 10.05
N ASP A 135 -20.79 -0.54 9.27
CA ASP A 135 -20.31 -1.20 8.03
C ASP A 135 -19.83 -0.22 6.96
N SER A 136 -20.34 1.01 6.96
CA SER A 136 -19.95 2.06 6.02
C SER A 136 -18.74 2.89 6.49
N ALA A 137 -18.10 2.56 7.61
CA ALA A 137 -17.11 3.44 8.22
C ALA A 137 -15.89 3.73 7.33
N VAL A 138 -15.40 2.74 6.56
CA VAL A 138 -14.31 2.96 5.59
C VAL A 138 -14.75 3.94 4.51
N LEU A 139 -15.95 3.74 3.93
CA LEU A 139 -16.51 4.64 2.92
C LEU A 139 -16.65 6.06 3.45
N SER A 140 -17.20 6.23 4.67
CA SER A 140 -17.34 7.53 5.31
C SER A 140 -15.99 8.22 5.54
N MET A 141 -14.95 7.46 5.94
CA MET A 141 -13.60 7.98 6.10
C MET A 141 -13.04 8.48 4.76
N LEU A 142 -13.13 7.67 3.70
CA LEU A 142 -12.62 8.04 2.37
C LEU A 142 -13.33 9.27 1.83
N ASN A 143 -14.67 9.29 1.89
CA ASN A 143 -15.47 10.44 1.48
C ASN A 143 -15.07 11.70 2.26
N SER A 144 -14.93 11.60 3.59
CA SER A 144 -14.53 12.73 4.43
C SER A 144 -13.13 13.26 4.08
N LYS A 145 -12.17 12.37 3.83
CA LYS A 145 -10.78 12.76 3.55
C LYS A 145 -10.60 13.33 2.15
N LEU A 146 -11.18 12.71 1.13
CA LEU A 146 -11.07 13.15 -0.25
C LEU A 146 -11.90 14.40 -0.55
N ASN A 147 -12.99 14.63 0.19
CA ASN A 147 -13.74 15.88 0.08
C ASN A 147 -12.96 17.08 0.65
N GLY A 148 -12.12 16.84 1.67
CA GLY A 148 -11.25 17.86 2.25
C GLY A 148 -10.07 18.23 1.34
N ALA A 149 -9.73 19.52 1.27
CA ALA A 149 -8.61 20.03 0.47
C ALA A 149 -7.25 19.38 0.83
N GLU A 150 -7.14 18.85 2.05
CA GLU A 150 -5.91 18.23 2.53
C GLU A 150 -5.51 16.98 1.72
N PHE A 151 -6.45 16.11 1.30
CA PHE A 151 -6.13 14.86 0.60
C PHE A 151 -6.69 14.77 -0.82
N ARG A 152 -7.28 15.85 -1.32
CA ARG A 152 -7.90 15.87 -2.64
C ARG A 152 -6.92 15.55 -3.79
N HIS A 153 -5.67 16.00 -3.68
CA HIS A 153 -4.59 15.69 -4.63
C HIS A 153 -4.09 14.23 -4.57
N CYS A 154 -4.53 13.45 -3.57
CA CYS A 154 -4.17 12.05 -3.39
C CYS A 154 -5.27 11.07 -3.86
N ALA A 155 -6.30 11.55 -4.58
CA ALA A 155 -7.45 10.73 -4.95
C ALA A 155 -7.05 9.54 -5.84
N ASP A 156 -6.18 9.75 -6.83
CA ASP A 156 -5.69 8.68 -7.71
C ASP A 156 -4.87 7.62 -6.94
N LEU A 157 -4.07 8.05 -5.96
CA LEU A 157 -3.31 7.15 -5.10
C LEU A 157 -4.24 6.30 -4.25
N ILE A 158 -5.20 6.94 -3.58
CA ILE A 158 -6.15 6.26 -2.69
C ILE A 158 -7.06 5.32 -3.50
N GLU A 159 -7.53 5.74 -4.68
CA GLU A 159 -8.31 4.88 -5.56
C GLU A 159 -7.51 3.66 -6.03
N GLY A 160 -6.28 3.87 -6.55
CA GLY A 160 -5.41 2.79 -6.97
C GLY A 160 -5.12 1.81 -5.83
N PHE A 161 -5.00 2.34 -4.61
CA PHE A 161 -4.84 1.55 -3.41
C PHE A 161 -6.06 0.68 -3.12
N VAL A 162 -7.26 1.28 -3.03
CA VAL A 162 -8.51 0.56 -2.74
C VAL A 162 -8.78 -0.49 -3.80
N ARG A 163 -8.60 -0.15 -5.08
CA ARG A 163 -8.83 -1.05 -6.23
C ARG A 163 -8.03 -2.34 -6.14
N SER A 164 -6.85 -2.28 -5.52
CA SER A 164 -5.91 -3.39 -5.42
C SER A 164 -6.04 -4.16 -4.10
N THR A 165 -7.18 -4.03 -3.41
CA THR A 165 -7.48 -4.72 -2.14
C THR A 165 -8.85 -5.40 -2.21
N ARG A 166 -9.17 -6.20 -1.18
CA ARG A 166 -10.51 -6.79 -0.99
C ARG A 166 -11.64 -5.78 -0.81
N LEU A 167 -11.33 -4.48 -0.75
CA LEU A 167 -12.32 -3.40 -0.65
C LEU A 167 -12.60 -2.73 -2.00
N ALA A 168 -12.20 -3.34 -3.12
CA ALA A 168 -12.41 -2.80 -4.47
C ALA A 168 -13.87 -2.40 -4.73
N ASP A 169 -14.85 -3.15 -4.22
CA ASP A 169 -16.29 -2.87 -4.35
C ASP A 169 -16.71 -1.51 -3.75
N LEU A 170 -15.91 -0.90 -2.87
CA LEU A 170 -16.15 0.46 -2.40
C LEU A 170 -16.11 1.47 -3.54
N LEU A 171 -15.32 1.21 -4.59
CA LEU A 171 -15.22 2.06 -5.77
C LEU A 171 -16.48 2.04 -6.65
N GLU A 172 -17.36 1.06 -6.46
CA GLU A 172 -18.67 1.01 -7.12
C GLU A 172 -19.71 1.89 -6.42
N ARG A 173 -19.39 2.43 -5.24
CA ARG A 173 -20.30 3.28 -4.47
C ARG A 173 -20.39 4.67 -5.11
N PRO A 174 -21.60 5.13 -5.52
CA PRO A 174 -21.75 6.40 -6.22
C PRO A 174 -21.17 7.61 -5.47
N SER A 175 -21.24 7.60 -4.13
CA SER A 175 -20.69 8.68 -3.31
C SER A 175 -19.16 8.81 -3.46
N LEU A 176 -18.45 7.68 -3.50
CA LEU A 176 -16.99 7.68 -3.58
C LEU A 176 -16.54 7.99 -5.01
N MET A 177 -17.21 7.40 -6.01
CA MET A 177 -16.97 7.72 -7.43
C MET A 177 -17.08 9.23 -7.68
N ARG A 178 -18.15 9.85 -7.16
CA ARG A 178 -18.36 11.30 -7.30
C ARG A 178 -17.24 12.09 -6.63
N ILE A 179 -16.90 11.78 -5.38
CA ILE A 179 -15.86 12.52 -4.66
C ILE A 179 -14.48 12.40 -5.33
N ILE A 180 -14.15 11.23 -5.90
CA ILE A 180 -12.92 11.05 -6.68
C ILE A 180 -12.96 11.89 -7.97
N ALA A 181 -14.09 11.89 -8.68
CA ALA A 181 -14.24 12.72 -9.89
C ALA A 181 -14.12 14.22 -9.58
N ASP A 182 -14.79 14.68 -8.52
CA ASP A 182 -14.71 16.06 -8.04
C ASP A 182 -13.27 16.43 -7.63
N ALA A 183 -12.55 15.50 -6.99
CA ALA A 183 -11.16 15.69 -6.60
C ALA A 183 -10.23 15.90 -7.81
N ARG A 184 -10.38 15.07 -8.85
CA ARG A 184 -9.64 15.18 -10.13
C ARG A 184 -9.93 16.48 -10.87
N ALA A 185 -11.18 16.93 -10.84
CA ALA A 185 -11.57 18.17 -11.50
C ALA A 185 -11.00 19.41 -10.78
N ALA A 186 -10.82 19.34 -9.47
CA ALA A 186 -10.42 20.49 -8.66
C ALA A 186 -8.89 20.62 -8.49
N GLU A 187 -8.13 19.52 -8.45
CA GLU A 187 -6.69 19.55 -8.18
C GLU A 187 -5.91 18.57 -9.06
N ALA A 188 -4.68 18.94 -9.42
CA ALA A 188 -3.73 18.03 -10.03
C ALA A 188 -3.45 16.86 -9.08
N GLN A 189 -3.55 15.64 -9.63
CA GLN A 189 -3.39 14.42 -8.85
C GLN A 189 -1.93 13.97 -8.83
N ILE A 190 -1.50 13.40 -7.71
CA ILE A 190 -0.16 12.81 -7.61
C ILE A 190 -0.10 11.53 -8.45
N GLY A 191 0.88 11.47 -9.35
CA GLY A 191 1.17 10.29 -10.17
C GLY A 191 2.21 9.37 -9.54
N GLN A 192 2.51 8.25 -10.21
CA GLN A 192 3.48 7.25 -9.75
C GLN A 192 4.91 7.80 -9.58
N ASP A 193 5.26 8.84 -10.34
CA ASP A 193 6.56 9.50 -10.26
C ASP A 193 6.67 10.53 -9.12
N HIS A 194 5.54 10.88 -8.50
CA HIS A 194 5.53 11.84 -7.41
C HIS A 194 6.23 11.27 -6.17
N PRO A 195 7.08 12.04 -5.46
CA PRO A 195 7.82 11.55 -4.29
C PRO A 195 6.92 10.95 -3.21
N LEU A 196 5.76 11.56 -2.93
CA LEU A 196 4.78 11.03 -1.99
C LEU A 196 4.20 9.67 -2.43
N TRP A 197 3.99 9.46 -3.74
CA TRP A 197 3.55 8.15 -4.24
C TRP A 197 4.63 7.10 -4.02
N ARG A 198 5.87 7.41 -4.39
CA ARG A 198 7.02 6.52 -4.21
C ARG A 198 7.25 6.17 -2.75
N ALA A 199 7.08 7.13 -1.84
CA ALA A 199 7.05 6.94 -0.41
C ALA A 199 5.99 5.92 0.02
N MET A 200 4.72 6.07 -0.41
CA MET A 200 3.67 5.11 -0.07
C MET A 200 3.90 3.75 -0.75
N ALA A 201 4.44 3.72 -1.97
CA ALA A 201 4.81 2.49 -2.67
C ALA A 201 5.96 1.74 -2.01
N ARG A 202 6.82 2.43 -1.27
CA ARG A 202 7.85 1.81 -0.44
C ARG A 202 7.25 1.08 0.76
N LEU A 203 6.19 1.63 1.35
CA LEU A 203 5.50 1.08 2.52
C LEU A 203 4.46 0.01 2.13
N PHE A 204 3.84 0.13 0.96
CA PHE A 204 2.82 -0.80 0.46
C PHE A 204 3.11 -1.26 -0.97
N PRO A 205 4.28 -1.89 -1.22
CA PRO A 205 4.66 -2.28 -2.57
C PRO A 205 3.75 -3.36 -3.17
N GLU A 206 3.05 -4.15 -2.35
CA GLU A 206 2.10 -5.16 -2.83
C GLU A 206 0.90 -4.56 -3.57
N VAL A 207 0.69 -3.24 -3.44
CA VAL A 207 -0.44 -2.51 -4.01
C VAL A 207 0.04 -1.39 -4.93
N LEU A 208 1.01 -0.60 -4.49
CA LEU A 208 1.42 0.63 -5.18
C LEU A 208 2.70 0.49 -6.01
N ASN A 209 3.39 -0.65 -5.95
CA ASN A 209 4.52 -0.97 -6.82
C ASN A 209 4.10 -2.08 -7.80
N GLY A 210 3.81 -1.69 -9.05
CA GLY A 210 3.29 -2.61 -10.06
C GLY A 210 4.20 -3.82 -10.34
N LEU A 211 5.52 -3.63 -10.25
CA LEU A 211 6.47 -4.73 -10.48
C LEU A 211 6.45 -5.74 -9.32
N VAL A 212 6.52 -5.25 -8.07
CA VAL A 212 6.46 -6.12 -6.89
C VAL A 212 5.11 -6.82 -6.79
N ARG A 213 4.01 -6.11 -7.10
CA ARG A 213 2.68 -6.70 -7.15
C ARG A 213 2.59 -7.83 -8.18
N ALA A 214 3.09 -7.60 -9.40
CA ALA A 214 3.09 -8.62 -10.45
C ALA A 214 3.91 -9.85 -10.04
N GLU A 215 5.12 -9.65 -9.51
CA GLU A 215 5.98 -10.72 -9.00
C GLU A 215 5.27 -11.54 -7.90
N LEU A 216 4.66 -10.88 -6.91
CA LEU A 216 3.91 -11.57 -5.86
C LEU A 216 2.62 -12.24 -6.36
N ALA A 217 1.96 -11.68 -7.38
CA ALA A 217 0.74 -12.24 -7.96
C ALA A 217 1.04 -13.51 -8.75
N ASP A 218 2.08 -13.49 -9.58
CA ASP A 218 2.51 -14.62 -10.40
C ASP A 218 2.89 -15.83 -9.53
N LEU A 219 3.42 -15.57 -8.33
CA LEU A 219 3.81 -16.60 -7.35
C LEU A 219 2.68 -17.01 -6.41
N GLY A 220 1.47 -16.45 -6.55
CA GLY A 220 0.35 -16.69 -5.63
C GLY A 220 0.63 -16.23 -4.18
N GLN A 221 1.59 -15.32 -3.99
CA GLN A 221 2.06 -14.87 -2.66
C GLN A 221 1.60 -13.47 -2.28
N LEU A 222 0.65 -12.89 -3.00
CA LEU A 222 0.02 -11.65 -2.55
C LEU A 222 -0.62 -11.85 -1.17
N PRO A 223 -0.41 -10.91 -0.22
CA PRO A 223 -1.15 -10.92 1.02
C PRO A 223 -2.64 -10.94 0.75
N GLU A 224 -3.40 -11.70 1.55
CA GLU A 224 -4.84 -11.84 1.38
C GLU A 224 -5.57 -10.50 1.21
N TRP A 225 -5.22 -9.50 2.01
CA TRP A 225 -5.82 -8.16 1.94
C TRP A 225 -5.56 -7.43 0.61
N ALA A 226 -4.47 -7.76 -0.09
CA ALA A 226 -4.03 -7.19 -1.38
C ALA A 226 -4.50 -8.02 -2.59
N THR A 227 -5.30 -9.06 -2.36
CA THR A 227 -5.99 -9.80 -3.43
C THR A 227 -7.30 -9.11 -3.79
N LEU A 228 -7.76 -9.31 -5.03
CA LEU A 228 -9.11 -8.90 -5.40
C LEU A 228 -10.13 -9.83 -4.75
N PRO A 229 -11.35 -9.35 -4.46
CA PRO A 229 -12.45 -10.25 -4.09
C PRO A 229 -12.54 -11.36 -5.13
N LEU A 230 -12.64 -12.62 -4.68
CA LEU A 230 -12.98 -13.70 -5.59
C LEU A 230 -14.36 -13.35 -6.20
N PRO A 231 -14.54 -13.45 -7.52
CA PRO A 231 -15.87 -13.32 -8.08
C PRO A 231 -16.77 -14.30 -7.35
N ALA A 232 -17.90 -13.81 -6.81
CA ALA A 232 -18.85 -14.65 -6.12
C ALA A 232 -19.10 -15.87 -7.01
N ALA A 233 -18.77 -17.07 -6.49
CA ALA A 233 -19.07 -18.31 -7.18
C ALA A 233 -20.52 -18.21 -7.62
N THR A 234 -20.74 -18.23 -8.93
CA THR A 234 -22.08 -18.21 -9.50
C THR A 234 -22.77 -19.41 -8.88
N ALA A 235 -23.66 -19.15 -7.92
CA ALA A 235 -24.37 -20.18 -7.21
C ALA A 235 -24.99 -21.11 -8.26
N GLU A 236 -24.50 -22.34 -8.28
CA GLU A 236 -24.80 -23.30 -9.31
C GLU A 236 -26.30 -23.57 -9.40
N ARG A 237 -26.73 -23.75 -10.65
CA ARG A 237 -27.87 -24.56 -11.10
C ARG A 237 -28.44 -25.47 -10.01
N GLY A 238 -29.70 -25.25 -9.65
CA GLY A 238 -30.38 -26.13 -8.70
C GLY A 238 -31.84 -25.79 -8.42
N LYS A 239 -32.62 -25.46 -9.46
CA LYS A 239 -34.08 -25.69 -9.44
C LYS A 239 -34.46 -26.41 -10.72
N MET A 240 -34.20 -27.71 -10.73
CA MET A 240 -35.18 -28.65 -11.30
C MET A 240 -36.27 -28.77 -10.24
N GLU A 241 -37.45 -28.23 -10.55
CA GLU A 241 -38.77 -28.75 -10.20
C GLU A 241 -39.78 -28.08 -11.13
#